data_AF-A0AA51QJR1-F1
#
_entry.id   AF-A0AA51QJR1-F1
#
_cell.length_a   1.000
_cell.length_b   1.000
_cell.length_c   1.000
_cell.angle_alpha   90.00
_cell.angle_beta   90.00
_cell.angle_gamma   90.00
#
_symmetry.space_group_name_H-M   'P 1'
#
loop_
_entity.id
_entity.type
_entity.pdbx_description
1 polymer ?
#
loop_
_entity_poly.entity_id
_entity_poly.type
_entity_poly.pdbx_seq_one_letter_code
_entity_poly.pdbx_strand_id
1 'polypeptide(L)'
;MSVPQASAHTGRPAAAGLFAEQLRHTVVDLWRARVVFVFTFLFPLTWLVVIGFLAGNATVDETGGVRVMQFVTPTAAVMGVLYAAFPTVATALATAREQGVLKRVRGTPLPAWIYLAGRVGGAVVFALCSVLTMLLVGTVVYDVQILWRTAPATVVTIAVGIACFAALGLAVAALSPTAAVAEAVSIAAAVALGFVSGLFIVGDMPGWADSIAAVFPLKPFAEAVQEQFDPFAAGGGWDLGALAVMTAWTFAASLVAVRAFGWDPARGSTGRASAPPVASRRADRMLDADVPGRPSTARLVLGRIAWTTRAAARDPGWVFFAVALPVGLYAFIMAVLPDGAVTVADVPPELSGAAGMAAWGAAVTAFVNMPEAVVRARDRGVLKRLRGTPLGPVGFMAGHTVSTLWIALVTAVLVVAVGVVFFGLVLTWPGVFLAAAVVVLGTATLAACGFALAAVLPSSKAVSAVGLAILLPLAFFSDIFFLGDTPGWMQTVGSAFPLKHFSNSLAAALDPSGPRILWGAIAVMAAWLVAAALVATRTFRWGPRAEHGAPSAAPLGLRRRGSGYARNSARR
;
A
#
# COMPACT_ATOMS: atom_id res chain seq x y z
N MET A 1 -6.82 -28.38 57.80
CA MET A 1 -6.62 -27.31 56.79
C MET A 1 -7.30 -27.74 55.50
N SER A 2 -8.53 -27.27 55.28
CA SER A 2 -9.29 -27.48 54.06
C SER A 2 -8.81 -26.47 53.00
N VAL A 3 -8.26 -26.98 51.89
CA VAL A 3 -7.98 -26.16 50.71
C VAL A 3 -9.32 -25.65 50.18
N PRO A 4 -9.52 -24.33 49.99
CA PRO A 4 -10.74 -23.83 49.36
C PRO A 4 -10.83 -24.40 47.96
N GLN A 5 -11.86 -25.22 47.70
CA GLN A 5 -12.21 -25.58 46.33
C GLN A 5 -12.67 -24.29 45.64
N ALA A 6 -11.78 -23.69 44.86
CA ALA A 6 -12.17 -22.66 43.91
C ALA A 6 -13.26 -23.28 43.03
N SER A 7 -14.49 -22.77 43.16
CA SER A 7 -15.61 -23.12 42.30
C SER A 7 -15.17 -22.90 40.86
N ALA A 8 -14.82 -23.98 40.16
CA ALA A 8 -14.54 -23.92 38.74
C ALA A 8 -15.79 -23.38 38.08
N HIS A 9 -15.70 -22.19 37.47
CA HIS A 9 -16.77 -21.64 36.64
C HIS A 9 -16.98 -22.59 35.46
N THR A 10 -17.91 -23.52 35.60
CA THR A 10 -18.23 -24.60 34.64
C THR A 10 -19.21 -24.15 33.56
N GLY A 11 -19.59 -22.88 33.53
CA GLY A 11 -20.39 -22.32 32.45
C GLY A 11 -19.55 -22.18 31.18
N ARG A 12 -19.98 -22.82 30.08
CA ARG A 12 -19.46 -22.47 28.75
C ARG A 12 -19.62 -20.95 28.58
N PRO A 13 -18.55 -20.21 28.23
CA PRO A 13 -18.65 -18.77 28.06
C PRO A 13 -19.74 -18.47 27.04
N ALA A 14 -20.63 -17.52 27.36
CA ALA A 14 -21.72 -17.12 26.48
C ALA A 14 -21.16 -16.66 25.13
N ALA A 15 -21.89 -16.92 24.04
CA ALA A 15 -21.49 -16.50 22.70
C ALA A 15 -21.21 -14.99 22.61
N ALA A 16 -21.99 -14.18 23.33
CA ALA A 16 -21.76 -12.74 23.45
C ALA A 16 -20.41 -12.39 24.12
N GLY A 17 -20.03 -13.11 25.17
CA GLY A 17 -18.73 -12.93 25.83
C GLY A 17 -17.56 -13.30 24.93
N LEU A 18 -17.67 -14.43 24.22
CA LEU A 18 -16.67 -14.86 23.22
C LEU A 18 -16.54 -13.85 22.07
N PHE A 19 -17.66 -13.30 21.59
CA PHE A 19 -17.66 -12.27 20.56
C PHE A 19 -17.00 -10.98 21.05
N ALA A 20 -17.34 -10.51 22.25
CA ALA A 20 -16.74 -9.31 22.84
C ALA A 20 -15.21 -9.45 23.01
N GLU A 21 -14.74 -10.60 23.50
CA GLU A 21 -13.31 -10.91 23.63
C GLU A 21 -12.61 -10.90 22.26
N GLN A 22 -13.21 -11.55 21.27
CA GLN A 22 -12.68 -11.61 19.91
C GLN A 22 -12.68 -10.24 19.22
N LEU A 23 -13.72 -9.43 19.43
CA LEU A 23 -13.82 -8.07 18.93
C LEU A 23 -12.73 -7.20 19.55
N ARG A 24 -12.57 -7.25 20.88
CA ARG A 24 -11.51 -6.53 21.60
C ARG A 24 -10.13 -6.91 21.08
N HIS A 25 -9.86 -8.20 20.92
CA HIS A 25 -8.59 -8.68 20.39
C HIS A 25 -8.34 -8.11 18.98
N THR A 26 -9.34 -8.17 18.10
CA THR A 26 -9.24 -7.65 16.73
C THR A 26 -8.98 -6.14 16.72
N VAL A 27 -9.72 -5.37 17.52
CA VAL A 27 -9.55 -3.91 17.61
C VAL A 27 -8.14 -3.55 18.09
N VAL A 28 -7.62 -4.25 19.10
CA VAL A 28 -6.24 -4.04 19.59
C VAL A 28 -5.21 -4.38 18.51
N ASP A 29 -5.42 -5.45 17.76
CA ASP A 29 -4.53 -5.84 16.66
C ASP A 29 -4.51 -4.79 15.55
N LEU A 30 -5.67 -4.23 15.19
CA LEU A 30 -5.78 -3.15 14.20
C LEU A 30 -5.11 -1.86 14.69
N TRP A 31 -5.32 -1.46 15.94
CA TRP A 31 -4.66 -0.30 16.55
C TRP A 31 -3.13 -0.43 16.56
N ARG A 32 -2.60 -1.64 16.67
CA ARG A 32 -1.16 -1.91 16.62
C ARG A 32 -0.61 -1.98 15.19
N ALA A 33 -1.48 -2.19 14.20
CA ALA A 33 -1.11 -2.27 12.80
C ALA A 33 -0.95 -0.86 12.19
N ARG A 34 0.24 -0.27 12.37
CA ARG A 34 0.57 1.09 11.90
C ARG A 34 0.20 1.37 10.43
N VAL A 35 0.31 0.36 9.55
CA VAL A 35 -0.07 0.48 8.13
C VAL A 35 -1.57 0.81 7.97
N VAL A 36 -2.44 0.15 8.74
CA VAL A 36 -3.90 0.36 8.68
C VAL A 36 -4.24 1.79 9.09
N PHE A 37 -3.56 2.32 10.10
CA PHE A 37 -3.77 3.70 10.55
C PHE A 37 -3.52 4.74 9.44
N VAL A 38 -2.52 4.51 8.59
CA VAL A 38 -2.15 5.43 7.51
C VAL A 38 -3.27 5.55 6.49
N PHE A 39 -3.83 4.44 6.03
CA PHE A 39 -4.88 4.46 5.01
C PHE A 39 -6.27 4.77 5.57
N THR A 40 -6.56 4.31 6.78
CA THR A 40 -7.87 4.55 7.41
C THR A 40 -8.01 5.99 7.91
N PHE A 41 -6.99 6.55 8.56
CA PHE A 41 -7.09 7.87 9.17
C PHE A 41 -6.24 8.92 8.46
N LEU A 42 -4.94 8.66 8.29
CA LEU A 42 -4.01 9.70 7.84
C LEU A 42 -4.30 10.14 6.40
N PHE A 43 -4.65 9.22 5.50
CA PHE A 43 -4.92 9.56 4.11
C PHE A 43 -6.17 10.43 3.94
N PRO A 44 -7.38 10.00 4.41
CA PRO A 44 -8.56 10.86 4.33
C PRO A 44 -8.38 12.19 5.08
N LEU A 45 -7.67 12.17 6.24
CA LEU A 45 -7.40 13.39 6.99
C LEU A 45 -6.49 14.35 6.23
N THR A 46 -5.41 13.84 5.65
CA THR A 46 -4.48 14.65 4.84
C THR A 46 -5.22 15.23 3.65
N TRP A 47 -6.01 14.42 2.96
CA TRP A 47 -6.81 14.87 1.83
C TRP A 47 -7.81 15.97 2.24
N LEU A 48 -8.58 15.75 3.31
CA LEU A 48 -9.52 16.74 3.87
C LEU A 48 -8.81 18.06 4.20
N VAL A 49 -7.68 17.98 4.89
CA VAL A 49 -6.92 19.16 5.32
C VAL A 49 -6.37 19.92 4.11
N VAL A 50 -5.76 19.21 3.17
CA VAL A 50 -5.18 19.81 1.96
C VAL A 50 -6.27 20.49 1.13
N ILE A 51 -7.41 19.84 0.88
CA ILE A 51 -8.52 20.44 0.13
C ILE A 51 -9.10 21.64 0.88
N GLY A 52 -9.27 21.57 2.20
CA GLY A 52 -9.77 22.70 2.98
C GLY A 52 -8.85 23.92 2.98
N PHE A 53 -7.54 23.72 2.87
CA PHE A 53 -6.59 24.81 2.65
C PHE A 53 -6.56 25.31 1.20
N LEU A 54 -6.76 24.41 0.23
CA LEU A 54 -6.66 24.74 -1.20
C LEU A 54 -7.90 25.47 -1.71
N ALA A 55 -9.08 24.88 -1.52
CA ALA A 55 -10.35 25.46 -1.97
C ALA A 55 -10.78 26.65 -1.10
N GLY A 56 -10.19 26.77 0.10
CA GLY A 56 -10.71 27.62 1.17
C GLY A 56 -12.04 27.09 1.69
N ASN A 57 -12.42 27.49 2.90
CA ASN A 57 -13.78 27.26 3.40
C ASN A 57 -14.76 28.29 2.82
N ALA A 58 -14.52 28.73 1.58
CA ALA A 58 -15.32 29.72 0.91
C ALA A 58 -16.67 29.13 0.51
N THR A 59 -17.69 29.98 0.49
CA THR A 59 -18.99 29.65 -0.10
C THR A 59 -18.83 29.60 -1.61
N VAL A 60 -19.28 28.52 -2.23
CA VAL A 60 -19.39 28.46 -3.70
C VAL A 60 -20.56 29.38 -4.09
N ASP A 61 -20.29 30.39 -4.92
CA ASP A 61 -21.18 31.54 -5.12
C ASP A 61 -22.35 31.27 -6.11
N GLU A 62 -23.45 31.99 -5.88
CA GLU A 62 -24.64 32.26 -6.72
C GLU A 62 -25.78 31.23 -6.94
N THR A 63 -25.71 29.95 -6.55
CA THR A 63 -26.93 29.08 -6.55
C THR A 63 -27.25 28.35 -5.25
N GLY A 64 -26.36 28.37 -4.25
CA GLY A 64 -26.63 27.64 -3.01
C GLY A 64 -25.95 28.13 -1.73
N GLY A 65 -24.89 28.94 -1.75
CA GLY A 65 -24.27 29.42 -0.49
C GLY A 65 -23.69 28.32 0.42
N VAL A 66 -23.47 27.11 -0.09
CA VAL A 66 -22.87 25.99 0.66
C VAL A 66 -21.35 26.13 0.68
N ARG A 67 -20.73 25.85 1.82
CA ARG A 67 -19.27 25.80 1.96
C ARG A 67 -18.70 24.56 1.30
N VAL A 68 -17.57 24.69 0.60
CA VAL A 68 -16.87 23.55 -0.03
C VAL A 68 -16.64 22.41 0.97
N MET A 69 -16.26 22.73 2.20
CA MET A 69 -15.97 21.73 3.23
C MET A 69 -17.18 20.93 3.69
N GLN A 70 -18.39 21.44 3.45
CA GLN A 70 -19.62 20.72 3.69
C GLN A 70 -19.75 19.47 2.80
N PHE A 71 -19.17 19.48 1.60
CA PHE A 71 -19.11 18.33 0.68
C PHE A 71 -17.81 17.52 0.82
N VAL A 72 -16.68 18.18 1.10
CA VAL A 72 -15.37 17.49 1.20
C VAL A 72 -15.29 16.60 2.45
N THR A 73 -15.86 17.03 3.57
CA THR A 73 -15.85 16.27 4.83
C THR A 73 -16.55 14.91 4.74
N PRO A 74 -17.81 14.81 4.25
CA PRO A 74 -18.45 13.52 4.05
C PRO A 74 -17.70 12.62 3.07
N THR A 75 -17.09 13.18 2.02
CA THR A 75 -16.23 12.42 1.09
C THR A 75 -15.00 11.82 1.78
N ALA A 76 -14.34 12.59 2.65
CA ALA A 76 -13.25 12.06 3.46
C ALA A 76 -13.72 10.96 4.43
N ALA A 77 -14.92 11.09 5.01
CA ALA A 77 -15.51 10.05 5.85
C ALA A 77 -15.79 8.76 5.05
N VAL A 78 -16.30 8.89 3.83
CA VAL A 78 -16.53 7.79 2.87
C VAL A 78 -15.22 7.08 2.51
N MET A 79 -14.15 7.83 2.25
CA MET A 79 -12.81 7.27 2.04
C MET A 79 -12.35 6.46 3.27
N GLY A 80 -12.54 7.01 4.47
CA GLY A 80 -12.24 6.34 5.74
C GLY A 80 -12.94 5.00 5.88
N VAL A 81 -14.24 4.95 5.56
CA VAL A 81 -15.05 3.72 5.56
C VAL A 81 -14.51 2.71 4.54
N LEU A 82 -14.23 3.14 3.30
CA LEU A 82 -13.67 2.28 2.25
C LEU A 82 -12.37 1.60 2.71
N TYR A 83 -11.39 2.37 3.20
CA TYR A 83 -10.09 1.81 3.62
C TYR A 83 -10.18 1.00 4.92
N ALA A 84 -11.06 1.37 5.85
CA ALA A 84 -11.28 0.64 7.10
C ALA A 84 -11.98 -0.72 6.89
N ALA A 85 -12.91 -0.81 5.95
CA ALA A 85 -13.75 -2.00 5.78
C ALA A 85 -13.24 -2.92 4.66
N PHE A 86 -12.72 -2.38 3.55
CA PHE A 86 -12.39 -3.20 2.38
C PHE A 86 -10.97 -3.82 2.45
N PRO A 87 -9.86 -3.07 2.27
CA PRO A 87 -8.51 -3.65 2.32
C PRO A 87 -8.14 -4.28 3.66
N THR A 88 -8.62 -3.70 4.75
CA THR A 88 -8.34 -4.17 6.11
C THR A 88 -8.91 -5.57 6.34
N VAL A 89 -10.18 -5.81 5.99
CA VAL A 89 -10.80 -7.14 6.12
C VAL A 89 -10.14 -8.15 5.17
N ALA A 90 -9.88 -7.75 3.92
CA ALA A 90 -9.25 -8.59 2.93
C ALA A 90 -7.88 -9.12 3.40
N THR A 91 -7.01 -8.19 3.78
CA THR A 91 -5.63 -8.49 4.18
C THR A 91 -5.59 -9.25 5.50
N ALA A 92 -6.40 -8.85 6.48
CA ALA A 92 -6.45 -9.52 7.77
C ALA A 92 -6.83 -10.99 7.61
N LEU A 93 -7.92 -11.28 6.89
CA LEU A 93 -8.41 -12.65 6.70
C LEU A 93 -7.45 -13.51 5.90
N ALA A 94 -6.90 -12.98 4.81
CA ALA A 94 -5.89 -13.69 4.02
C ALA A 94 -4.61 -14.00 4.84
N THR A 95 -4.16 -13.05 5.67
CA THR A 95 -3.03 -13.25 6.59
C THR A 95 -3.30 -14.36 7.60
N ALA A 96 -4.50 -14.39 8.19
CA ALA A 96 -4.88 -15.46 9.12
C ALA A 96 -4.94 -16.83 8.46
N ARG A 97 -5.39 -16.89 7.20
CA ARG A 97 -5.39 -18.14 6.44
C ARG A 97 -3.97 -18.59 6.14
N GLU A 98 -3.13 -17.71 5.63
CA GLU A 98 -1.73 -18.00 5.28
C GLU A 98 -0.91 -18.48 6.49
N GLN A 99 -1.11 -17.88 7.66
CA GLN A 99 -0.44 -18.25 8.91
C GLN A 99 -1.04 -19.48 9.60
N GLY A 100 -2.06 -20.11 9.01
CA GLY A 100 -2.78 -21.24 9.60
C GLY A 100 -3.53 -20.90 10.90
N VAL A 101 -3.78 -19.62 11.18
CA VAL A 101 -4.59 -19.18 12.35
C VAL A 101 -5.99 -19.78 12.24
N LEU A 102 -6.60 -19.74 11.04
CA LEU A 102 -7.93 -20.30 10.81
C LEU A 102 -8.00 -21.80 11.13
N LYS A 103 -6.94 -22.55 10.82
CA LYS A 103 -6.84 -23.97 11.15
C LYS A 103 -6.73 -24.20 12.67
N ARG A 104 -5.98 -23.36 13.37
CA ARG A 104 -5.87 -23.42 14.84
C ARG A 104 -7.19 -23.08 15.52
N VAL A 105 -7.89 -22.03 15.06
CA VAL A 105 -9.19 -21.60 15.59
C VAL A 105 -10.23 -22.72 15.48
N ARG A 106 -10.25 -23.49 14.38
CA ARG A 106 -11.12 -24.66 14.24
C ARG A 106 -10.90 -25.77 15.26
N GLY A 107 -9.70 -25.86 15.84
CA GLY A 107 -9.39 -26.80 16.91
C GLY A 107 -9.79 -26.29 18.30
N THR A 108 -10.30 -25.06 18.41
CA THR A 108 -10.74 -24.45 19.68
C THR A 108 -12.26 -24.50 19.80
N PRO A 109 -12.84 -24.32 21.01
CA PRO A 109 -14.28 -24.20 21.18
C PRO A 109 -14.88 -22.91 20.59
N LEU A 110 -14.07 -22.02 19.98
CA LEU A 110 -14.54 -20.78 19.37
C LEU A 110 -15.27 -21.07 18.04
N PRO A 111 -16.58 -20.75 17.92
CA PRO A 111 -17.29 -20.91 16.66
C PRO A 111 -16.69 -20.05 15.55
N ALA A 112 -16.59 -20.63 14.35
CA ALA A 112 -16.05 -19.97 13.16
C ALA A 112 -16.74 -18.64 12.83
N TRP A 113 -18.07 -18.58 13.00
CA TRP A 113 -18.84 -17.35 12.74
C TRP A 113 -18.50 -16.24 13.74
N ILE A 114 -18.20 -16.56 15.01
CA ILE A 114 -17.79 -15.57 16.02
C ILE A 114 -16.43 -14.98 15.65
N TYR A 115 -15.50 -15.82 15.19
CA TYR A 115 -14.20 -15.36 14.72
C TYR A 115 -14.34 -14.40 13.53
N LEU A 116 -15.14 -14.76 12.52
CA LEU A 116 -15.37 -13.91 11.35
C LEU A 116 -16.13 -12.63 11.72
N ALA A 117 -17.17 -12.74 12.54
CA ALA A 117 -17.95 -11.61 13.02
C ALA A 117 -17.09 -10.65 13.85
N GLY A 118 -16.20 -11.14 14.70
CA GLY A 118 -15.29 -10.29 15.46
C GLY A 118 -14.29 -9.54 14.57
N ARG A 119 -13.90 -10.13 13.43
CA ARG A 119 -13.05 -9.47 12.44
C ARG A 119 -13.76 -8.38 11.67
N VAL A 120 -14.96 -8.67 11.17
CA VAL A 120 -15.80 -7.66 10.53
C VAL A 120 -16.16 -6.57 11.53
N GLY A 121 -16.50 -6.93 12.77
CA GLY A 121 -16.78 -5.99 13.85
C GLY A 121 -15.60 -5.08 14.19
N GLY A 122 -14.36 -5.59 14.17
CA GLY A 122 -13.17 -4.75 14.34
C GLY A 122 -13.02 -3.71 13.23
N ALA A 123 -13.30 -4.09 11.98
CA ALA A 123 -13.31 -3.18 10.85
C ALA A 123 -14.44 -2.14 10.94
N VAL A 124 -15.64 -2.54 11.41
CA VAL A 124 -16.76 -1.63 11.70
C VAL A 124 -16.35 -0.58 12.73
N VAL A 125 -15.74 -0.99 13.84
CA VAL A 125 -15.26 -0.06 14.88
C VAL A 125 -14.25 0.93 14.29
N PHE A 126 -13.29 0.45 13.49
CA PHE A 126 -12.31 1.32 12.84
C PHE A 126 -12.94 2.29 11.84
N ALA A 127 -13.91 1.84 11.05
CA ALA A 127 -14.64 2.68 10.11
C ALA A 127 -15.43 3.78 10.83
N LEU A 128 -16.12 3.43 11.92
CA LEU A 128 -16.82 4.41 12.76
C LEU A 128 -15.87 5.40 13.40
N CYS A 129 -14.72 4.96 13.94
CA CYS A 129 -13.68 5.86 14.43
C CYS A 129 -13.18 6.81 13.35
N SER A 130 -13.01 6.33 12.11
CA SER A 130 -12.59 7.15 10.98
C SER A 130 -13.64 8.20 10.63
N VAL A 131 -14.93 7.83 10.53
CA VAL A 131 -16.03 8.76 10.29
C VAL A 131 -16.06 9.83 11.38
N LEU A 132 -16.03 9.42 12.66
CA LEU A 132 -16.03 10.35 13.79
C LEU A 132 -14.83 11.30 13.74
N THR A 133 -13.65 10.81 13.32
CA THR A 133 -12.46 11.65 13.17
C THR A 133 -12.67 12.69 12.06
N MET A 134 -13.17 12.29 10.89
CA MET A 134 -13.42 13.23 9.79
C MET A 134 -14.49 14.25 10.14
N LEU A 135 -15.59 13.83 10.78
CA LEU A 135 -16.66 14.74 11.22
C LEU A 135 -16.20 15.68 12.34
N LEU A 136 -15.39 15.20 13.29
CA LEU A 136 -14.82 16.04 14.34
C LEU A 136 -13.91 17.12 13.75
N VAL A 137 -13.02 16.75 12.83
CA VAL A 137 -12.13 17.72 12.17
C VAL A 137 -12.93 18.68 11.29
N GLY A 138 -13.88 18.17 10.50
CA GLY A 138 -14.76 19.00 9.67
C GLY A 138 -15.56 20.01 10.48
N THR A 139 -16.15 19.61 11.59
CA THR A 139 -16.95 20.50 12.46
C THR A 139 -16.09 21.49 13.24
N VAL A 140 -14.98 21.05 13.85
CA VAL A 140 -14.16 21.91 14.72
C VAL A 140 -13.25 22.86 13.91
N VAL A 141 -12.67 22.39 12.81
CA VAL A 141 -11.70 23.17 12.02
C VAL A 141 -12.37 23.93 10.89
N TYR A 142 -13.39 23.34 10.26
CA TYR A 142 -14.03 23.88 9.05
C TYR A 142 -15.49 24.28 9.26
N ASP A 143 -15.99 24.25 10.50
CA ASP A 143 -17.36 24.63 10.88
C ASP A 143 -18.45 23.89 10.10
N VAL A 144 -18.19 22.65 9.66
CA VAL A 144 -19.16 21.83 8.91
C VAL A 144 -20.41 21.60 9.76
N GLN A 145 -21.58 21.84 9.18
CA GLN A 145 -22.85 21.69 9.88
C GLN A 145 -23.31 20.23 9.86
N ILE A 146 -23.64 19.68 11.03
CA ILE A 146 -24.29 18.37 11.11
C ILE A 146 -25.81 18.56 10.98
N LEU A 147 -26.39 17.96 9.95
CA LEU A 147 -27.82 18.00 9.70
C LEU A 147 -28.55 16.89 10.45
N TRP A 148 -29.17 17.23 11.58
CA TRP A 148 -29.94 16.28 12.39
C TRP A 148 -31.15 15.68 11.66
N ARG A 149 -31.68 16.38 10.64
CA ARG A 149 -32.78 15.91 9.79
C ARG A 149 -32.39 14.66 8.99
N THR A 150 -31.17 14.63 8.45
CA THR A 150 -30.65 13.55 7.59
C THR A 150 -29.84 12.52 8.38
N ALA A 151 -29.51 12.80 9.65
CA ALA A 151 -28.71 11.93 10.50
C ALA A 151 -29.15 10.45 10.54
N PRO A 152 -30.45 10.09 10.61
CA PRO A 152 -30.86 8.68 10.53
C PRO A 152 -30.48 8.03 9.20
N ALA A 153 -30.66 8.74 8.08
CA ALA A 153 -30.28 8.26 6.76
C ALA A 153 -28.76 8.12 6.66
N THR A 154 -27.98 9.06 7.21
CA THR A 154 -26.52 8.97 7.28
C THR A 154 -26.02 7.76 8.05
N VAL A 155 -26.61 7.47 9.22
CA VAL A 155 -26.24 6.29 10.00
C VAL A 155 -26.52 5.01 9.22
N VAL A 156 -27.67 4.92 8.55
CA VAL A 156 -28.02 3.73 7.74
C VAL A 156 -27.13 3.60 6.51
N THR A 157 -26.91 4.69 5.76
CA THR A 157 -26.03 4.70 4.58
C THR A 157 -24.60 4.30 4.95
N ILE A 158 -24.05 4.80 6.06
CA ILE A 158 -22.72 4.40 6.56
C ILE A 158 -22.72 2.92 6.97
N ALA A 159 -23.73 2.43 7.67
CA ALA A 159 -23.80 1.03 8.08
C ALA A 159 -23.86 0.08 6.87
N VAL A 160 -24.66 0.42 5.86
CA VAL A 160 -24.77 -0.33 4.60
C VAL A 160 -23.46 -0.26 3.81
N GLY A 161 -22.82 0.91 3.75
CA GLY A 161 -21.50 1.09 3.12
C GLY A 161 -20.42 0.22 3.79
N ILE A 162 -20.33 0.24 5.12
CA ILE A 162 -19.40 -0.62 5.87
C ILE A 162 -19.66 -2.10 5.58
N ALA A 163 -20.93 -2.54 5.58
CA ALA A 163 -21.29 -3.93 5.28
C ALA A 163 -20.88 -4.33 3.85
N CYS A 164 -21.14 -3.46 2.87
CA CYS A 164 -20.76 -3.66 1.47
C CYS A 164 -19.25 -3.81 1.30
N PHE A 165 -18.46 -2.88 1.84
CA PHE A 165 -17.00 -2.92 1.72
C PHE A 165 -16.37 -4.06 2.52
N ALA A 166 -16.93 -4.42 3.68
CA ALA A 166 -16.49 -5.61 4.41
C ALA A 166 -16.78 -6.89 3.62
N ALA A 167 -17.95 -7.00 2.97
CA ALA A 167 -18.29 -8.14 2.12
C ALA A 167 -17.36 -8.25 0.90
N LEU A 168 -17.05 -7.13 0.24
CA LEU A 168 -16.03 -7.06 -0.81
C LEU A 168 -14.67 -7.51 -0.29
N GLY A 169 -14.30 -7.13 0.93
CA GLY A 169 -13.04 -7.52 1.57
C GLY A 169 -12.97 -9.02 1.80
N LEU A 170 -14.07 -9.62 2.28
CA LEU A 170 -14.21 -11.07 2.44
C LEU A 170 -14.12 -11.79 1.09
N ALA A 171 -14.75 -11.26 0.04
CA ALA A 171 -14.70 -11.83 -1.31
C ALA A 171 -13.26 -11.85 -1.86
N VAL A 172 -12.53 -10.73 -1.74
CA VAL A 172 -11.13 -10.65 -2.16
C VAL A 172 -10.25 -11.59 -1.34
N ALA A 173 -10.45 -11.69 -0.02
CA ALA A 173 -9.72 -12.64 0.81
C ALA A 173 -9.96 -14.10 0.41
N ALA A 174 -11.20 -14.43 0.05
CA ALA A 174 -11.57 -15.77 -0.38
C ALA A 174 -10.86 -16.15 -1.69
N LEU A 175 -10.86 -15.24 -2.67
CA LEU A 175 -10.28 -15.43 -4.01
C LEU A 175 -8.75 -15.37 -4.03
N SER A 176 -8.13 -14.60 -3.14
CA SER A 176 -6.69 -14.31 -3.18
C SER A 176 -5.89 -15.45 -2.56
N PRO A 177 -4.92 -16.09 -3.24
CA PRO A 177 -4.18 -17.24 -2.70
C PRO A 177 -3.32 -16.91 -1.46
N THR A 178 -2.73 -15.72 -1.41
CA THR A 178 -1.81 -15.25 -0.36
C THR A 178 -2.27 -13.91 0.21
N ALA A 179 -1.78 -13.56 1.41
CA ALA A 179 -2.02 -12.25 2.00
C ALA A 179 -1.48 -11.11 1.15
N ALA A 180 -0.33 -11.31 0.51
CA ALA A 180 0.27 -10.32 -0.39
C ALA A 180 -0.63 -10.03 -1.60
N VAL A 181 -1.27 -11.05 -2.19
CA VAL A 181 -2.23 -10.86 -3.29
C VAL A 181 -3.50 -10.16 -2.79
N ALA A 182 -4.02 -10.55 -1.62
CA ALA A 182 -5.21 -9.92 -1.05
C ALA A 182 -4.99 -8.43 -0.75
N GLU A 183 -3.86 -8.11 -0.13
CA GLU A 183 -3.42 -6.74 0.16
C GLU A 183 -3.31 -5.93 -1.14
N ALA A 184 -2.58 -6.48 -2.11
CA ALA A 184 -2.40 -5.85 -3.41
C ALA A 184 -3.71 -5.55 -4.12
N VAL A 185 -4.56 -6.57 -4.32
CA VAL A 185 -5.81 -6.47 -5.08
C VAL A 185 -6.81 -5.55 -4.38
N SER A 186 -6.92 -5.62 -3.06
CA SER A 186 -7.88 -4.80 -2.32
C SER A 186 -7.49 -3.33 -2.28
N ILE A 187 -6.22 -2.99 -2.02
CA ILE A 187 -5.75 -1.59 -2.07
C ILE A 187 -5.82 -1.07 -3.52
N ALA A 188 -5.42 -1.89 -4.50
CA ALA A 188 -5.51 -1.54 -5.92
C ALA A 188 -6.94 -1.19 -6.34
N ALA A 189 -7.89 -2.05 -5.99
CA ALA A 189 -9.30 -1.84 -6.27
C ALA A 189 -9.85 -0.63 -5.50
N ALA A 190 -9.45 -0.40 -4.24
CA ALA A 190 -9.89 0.77 -3.48
C ALA A 190 -9.42 2.09 -4.10
N VAL A 191 -8.16 2.17 -4.54
CA VAL A 191 -7.62 3.35 -5.22
C VAL A 191 -8.30 3.55 -6.58
N ALA A 192 -8.41 2.50 -7.39
CA ALA A 192 -9.06 2.58 -8.70
C ALA A 192 -10.53 2.99 -8.58
N LEU A 193 -11.28 2.40 -7.64
CA LEU A 193 -12.64 2.79 -7.34
C LEU A 193 -12.70 4.25 -6.89
N GLY A 194 -11.79 4.72 -6.03
CA GLY A 194 -11.78 6.11 -5.60
C GLY A 194 -11.71 7.10 -6.76
N PHE A 195 -10.85 6.85 -7.74
CA PHE A 195 -10.75 7.70 -8.94
C PHE A 195 -11.95 7.52 -9.88
N VAL A 196 -12.33 6.28 -10.19
CA VAL A 196 -13.47 5.99 -11.08
C VAL A 196 -14.77 6.56 -10.51
N SER A 197 -14.95 6.54 -9.20
CA SER A 197 -16.11 7.07 -8.50
C SER A 197 -16.04 8.57 -8.20
N GLY A 198 -15.07 9.30 -8.75
CA GLY A 198 -15.00 10.76 -8.67
C GLY A 198 -14.62 11.33 -7.29
N LEU A 199 -14.12 10.52 -6.35
CA LEU A 199 -13.82 10.99 -4.97
C LEU A 199 -12.75 12.09 -4.92
N PHE A 200 -11.91 12.18 -5.94
CA PHE A 200 -10.79 13.12 -6.02
C PHE A 200 -10.99 14.22 -7.06
N ILE A 201 -12.13 14.22 -7.76
CA ILE A 201 -12.40 15.14 -8.86
C ILE A 201 -13.35 16.21 -8.36
N VAL A 202 -13.03 17.47 -8.64
CA VAL A 202 -13.89 18.61 -8.35
C VAL A 202 -14.56 19.01 -9.65
N GLY A 203 -15.88 18.84 -9.72
CA GLY A 203 -16.69 19.08 -10.93
C GLY A 203 -17.28 17.80 -11.52
N ASP A 204 -18.00 17.95 -12.63
CA ASP A 204 -18.75 16.87 -13.25
C ASP A 204 -17.84 15.95 -14.09
N MET A 205 -18.04 14.63 -13.95
CA MET A 205 -17.39 13.66 -14.82
C MET A 205 -18.12 13.56 -16.17
N PRO A 206 -17.42 13.25 -17.28
CA PRO A 206 -18.07 12.95 -18.55
C PRO A 206 -19.07 11.81 -18.41
N GLY A 207 -20.20 11.88 -19.12
CA GLY A 207 -21.33 10.95 -18.94
C GLY A 207 -20.98 9.46 -19.08
N TRP A 208 -19.97 9.11 -19.90
CA TRP A 208 -19.48 7.73 -20.00
C TRP A 208 -18.79 7.25 -18.72
N ALA A 209 -17.95 8.09 -18.11
CA ALA A 209 -17.22 7.79 -16.89
C ALA A 209 -18.19 7.75 -15.71
N ASP A 210 -19.11 8.71 -15.68
CA ASP A 210 -20.18 8.84 -14.70
C ASP A 210 -21.09 7.59 -14.66
N SER A 211 -21.44 7.07 -15.84
CA SER A 211 -22.26 5.86 -16.00
C SER A 211 -21.54 4.60 -15.51
N ILE A 212 -20.24 4.46 -15.82
CA ILE A 212 -19.43 3.33 -15.33
C ILE A 212 -19.29 3.41 -13.81
N ALA A 213 -19.05 4.59 -13.28
CA ALA A 213 -18.90 4.85 -11.85
C ALA A 213 -20.16 4.47 -11.06
N ALA A 214 -21.35 4.74 -11.62
CA ALA A 214 -22.63 4.47 -10.98
C ALA A 214 -22.91 2.97 -10.77
N VAL A 215 -22.25 2.08 -11.52
CA VAL A 215 -22.35 0.62 -11.33
C VAL A 215 -21.66 0.17 -10.05
N PHE A 216 -20.58 0.84 -9.65
CA PHE A 216 -19.79 0.47 -8.48
C PHE A 216 -20.37 1.07 -7.20
N PRO A 217 -20.23 0.40 -6.05
CA PRO A 217 -20.92 0.83 -4.82
C PRO A 217 -20.32 2.10 -4.22
N LEU A 218 -19.12 2.52 -4.63
CA LEU A 218 -18.43 3.65 -4.01
C LEU A 218 -18.99 5.01 -4.43
N LYS A 219 -19.40 5.19 -5.70
CA LYS A 219 -20.00 6.46 -6.16
C LYS A 219 -21.36 6.72 -5.49
N PRO A 220 -22.36 5.81 -5.56
CA PRO A 220 -23.64 6.04 -4.91
C PRO A 220 -23.50 6.18 -3.39
N PHE A 221 -22.53 5.50 -2.78
CA PHE A 221 -22.22 5.72 -1.37
C PHE A 221 -21.69 7.14 -1.10
N ALA A 222 -20.75 7.63 -1.91
CA ALA A 222 -20.19 8.95 -1.76
C ALA A 222 -21.23 10.05 -1.99
N GLU A 223 -22.03 9.96 -3.05
CA GLU A 223 -23.07 10.92 -3.41
C GLU A 223 -24.18 10.95 -2.34
N ALA A 224 -24.67 9.79 -1.90
CA ALA A 224 -25.71 9.74 -0.87
C ALA A 224 -25.24 10.38 0.46
N VAL A 225 -23.99 10.14 0.87
CA VAL A 225 -23.46 10.78 2.09
C VAL A 225 -23.19 12.27 1.87
N GLN A 226 -22.78 12.70 0.68
CA GLN A 226 -22.61 14.14 0.36
C GLN A 226 -23.96 14.88 0.36
N GLU A 227 -24.99 14.34 -0.28
CA GLU A 227 -26.35 14.92 -0.33
C GLU A 227 -26.95 15.06 1.07
N GLN A 228 -26.70 14.09 1.95
CA GLN A 228 -27.16 14.16 3.34
C GLN A 228 -26.52 15.28 4.15
N PHE A 229 -25.37 15.80 3.70
CA PHE A 229 -24.69 16.94 4.29
C PHE A 229 -25.02 18.25 3.58
N ASP A 230 -25.83 18.25 2.51
CA ASP A 230 -26.30 19.46 1.86
C ASP A 230 -27.42 20.14 2.69
N PRO A 231 -27.21 21.39 3.17
CA PRO A 231 -28.23 22.12 3.91
C PRO A 231 -29.51 22.41 3.13
N PHE A 232 -29.40 22.52 1.80
CA PHE A 232 -30.47 22.94 0.90
C PHE A 232 -31.24 21.76 0.30
N ALA A 233 -30.71 20.53 0.41
CA ALA A 233 -31.40 19.33 -0.01
C ALA A 233 -32.72 19.15 0.77
N ALA A 234 -33.81 19.04 0.03
CA ALA A 234 -35.14 18.81 0.57
C ALA A 234 -35.31 17.34 1.00
N GLY A 235 -36.03 17.10 2.10
CA GLY A 235 -36.36 15.74 2.56
C GLY A 235 -35.42 15.18 3.63
N GLY A 236 -35.50 13.86 3.83
CA GLY A 236 -34.81 13.13 4.90
C GLY A 236 -33.42 12.59 4.54
N GLY A 237 -32.92 12.86 3.33
CA GLY A 237 -31.61 12.38 2.85
C GLY A 237 -31.57 10.89 2.49
N TRP A 238 -32.72 10.30 2.18
CA TRP A 238 -32.82 8.88 1.79
C TRP A 238 -32.62 8.71 0.29
N ASP A 239 -31.48 8.13 -0.09
CA ASP A 239 -31.26 7.64 -1.45
C ASP A 239 -31.46 6.11 -1.50
N LEU A 240 -32.66 5.70 -1.89
CA LEU A 240 -32.99 4.28 -2.02
C LEU A 240 -32.23 3.61 -3.18
N GLY A 241 -31.84 4.37 -4.20
CA GLY A 241 -31.04 3.88 -5.32
C GLY A 241 -29.64 3.49 -4.88
N ALA A 242 -28.95 4.39 -4.17
CA ALA A 242 -27.64 4.09 -3.60
C ALA A 242 -27.68 2.92 -2.62
N LEU A 243 -28.68 2.87 -1.73
CA LEU A 243 -28.86 1.75 -0.82
C LEU A 243 -29.10 0.43 -1.57
N ALA A 244 -29.89 0.43 -2.64
CA ALA A 244 -30.12 -0.75 -3.47
C ALA A 244 -28.83 -1.23 -4.16
N VAL A 245 -28.01 -0.33 -4.71
CA VAL A 245 -26.73 -0.70 -5.33
C VAL A 245 -25.77 -1.30 -4.30
N MET A 246 -25.59 -0.66 -3.15
CA MET A 246 -24.68 -1.17 -2.11
C MET A 246 -25.15 -2.52 -1.54
N THR A 247 -26.47 -2.70 -1.34
CA THR A 247 -27.01 -3.98 -0.86
C THR A 247 -26.86 -5.07 -1.92
N ALA A 248 -27.09 -4.78 -3.21
CA ALA A 248 -26.85 -5.73 -4.30
C ALA A 248 -25.38 -6.18 -4.34
N TRP A 249 -24.42 -5.25 -4.22
CA TRP A 249 -23.01 -5.57 -4.12
C TRP A 249 -22.65 -6.36 -2.85
N THR A 250 -23.30 -6.05 -1.73
CA THR A 250 -23.14 -6.81 -0.48
C THR A 250 -23.55 -8.27 -0.68
N PHE A 251 -24.69 -8.52 -1.32
CA PHE A 251 -25.16 -9.88 -1.63
C PHE A 251 -24.23 -10.59 -2.62
N ALA A 252 -23.84 -9.93 -3.71
CA ALA A 252 -22.94 -10.49 -4.71
C ALA A 252 -21.56 -10.86 -4.11
N ALA A 253 -20.97 -9.95 -3.34
CA ALA A 253 -19.67 -10.17 -2.69
C ALA A 253 -19.75 -11.26 -1.61
N SER A 254 -20.82 -11.29 -0.81
CA SER A 254 -21.05 -12.34 0.19
C SER A 254 -21.22 -13.70 -0.48
N LEU A 255 -21.90 -13.77 -1.61
CA LEU A 255 -22.08 -14.99 -2.39
C LEU A 255 -20.75 -15.52 -2.93
N VAL A 256 -19.91 -14.63 -3.48
CA VAL A 256 -18.55 -14.96 -3.91
C VAL A 256 -17.70 -15.42 -2.73
N ALA A 257 -17.75 -14.70 -1.60
CA ALA A 257 -17.03 -15.07 -0.39
C ALA A 257 -17.42 -16.48 0.07
N VAL A 258 -18.71 -16.77 0.24
CA VAL A 258 -19.18 -18.09 0.70
C VAL A 258 -18.78 -19.21 -0.26
N ARG A 259 -18.85 -18.98 -1.59
CA ARG A 259 -18.52 -20.01 -2.59
C ARG A 259 -17.03 -20.25 -2.76
N ALA A 260 -16.21 -19.20 -2.67
CA ALA A 260 -14.77 -19.30 -2.88
C ALA A 260 -13.99 -19.58 -1.59
N PHE A 261 -14.61 -19.45 -0.41
CA PHE A 261 -13.87 -19.48 0.85
C PHE A 261 -13.37 -20.90 1.22
N GLY A 262 -12.07 -21.08 1.08
CA GLY A 262 -11.31 -22.20 1.64
C GLY A 262 -10.69 -21.86 2.99
N TRP A 263 -10.80 -22.77 3.95
CA TRP A 263 -10.18 -22.65 5.27
C TRP A 263 -8.71 -23.05 5.29
N ASP A 264 -8.31 -23.92 4.36
CA ASP A 264 -6.94 -24.35 4.21
C ASP A 264 -6.13 -23.32 3.41
N PRO A 265 -4.85 -23.10 3.74
CA PRO A 265 -3.94 -22.37 2.86
C PRO A 265 -3.92 -23.05 1.48
N ALA A 266 -3.88 -22.26 0.40
CA ALA A 266 -3.64 -22.79 -0.92
C ALA A 266 -2.32 -23.58 -0.88
N ARG A 267 -2.41 -24.91 -0.92
CA ARG A 267 -1.22 -25.74 -1.01
C ARG A 267 -0.61 -25.39 -2.35
N GLY A 268 0.55 -24.74 -2.36
CA GLY A 268 1.41 -24.80 -3.54
C GLY A 268 1.49 -26.27 -3.93
N SER A 269 1.29 -26.57 -5.21
CA SER A 269 1.39 -27.91 -5.75
C SER A 269 2.82 -28.41 -5.64
N THR A 270 3.32 -28.63 -4.42
CA THR A 270 4.18 -29.77 -4.17
C THR A 270 3.25 -30.95 -4.41
N GLY A 271 3.14 -31.36 -5.67
CA GLY A 271 2.83 -32.75 -5.95
C GLY A 271 3.65 -33.56 -4.97
N ARG A 272 3.06 -34.62 -4.41
CA ARG A 272 3.86 -35.73 -3.91
C ARG A 272 4.71 -36.17 -5.11
N ALA A 273 5.84 -35.50 -5.34
CA ALA A 273 6.96 -36.09 -6.00
C ALA A 273 7.30 -37.21 -5.03
N SER A 274 6.80 -38.40 -5.33
CA SER A 274 7.45 -39.63 -4.94
C SER A 274 8.92 -39.35 -5.10
N ALA A 275 9.64 -39.28 -3.97
CA ALA A 275 11.09 -39.17 -4.02
C ALA A 275 11.53 -40.25 -5.01
N PRO A 276 12.18 -39.90 -6.14
CA PRO A 276 12.64 -40.92 -7.04
C PRO A 276 13.45 -41.91 -6.19
N PRO A 277 13.28 -43.22 -6.37
CA PRO A 277 14.06 -44.18 -5.61
C PRO A 277 15.51 -43.74 -5.71
N VAL A 278 16.16 -43.57 -4.57
CA VAL A 278 17.58 -43.23 -4.51
C VAL A 278 18.31 -44.41 -5.13
N ALA A 279 18.46 -44.36 -6.45
CA ALA A 279 19.21 -45.34 -7.18
C ALA A 279 20.65 -45.16 -6.71
N SER A 280 21.17 -46.13 -5.98
CA SER A 280 22.58 -46.25 -5.60
C SER A 280 23.45 -46.52 -6.83
N ARG A 281 23.32 -45.69 -7.87
CA ARG A 281 24.15 -45.77 -9.07
C ARG A 281 25.42 -44.97 -8.84
N ARG A 282 26.46 -45.72 -8.47
CA ARG A 282 27.89 -45.44 -8.64
C ARG A 282 28.38 -44.06 -8.14
N ALA A 283 29.10 -44.12 -7.04
CA ALA A 283 30.01 -43.09 -6.55
C ALA A 283 31.27 -42.87 -7.43
N ASP A 284 31.31 -43.37 -8.68
CA ASP A 284 32.53 -43.40 -9.51
C ASP A 284 32.49 -42.52 -10.76
N ARG A 285 31.59 -41.55 -10.81
CA ARG A 285 31.83 -40.35 -11.61
C ARG A 285 31.89 -39.19 -10.65
N MET A 286 33.07 -38.98 -10.06
CA MET A 286 33.50 -37.62 -9.79
C MET A 286 33.18 -36.84 -11.07
N LEU A 287 32.20 -35.95 -10.98
CA LEU A 287 32.03 -34.93 -11.98
C LEU A 287 33.41 -34.28 -12.06
N ASP A 288 34.12 -34.45 -13.18
CA ASP A 288 35.02 -33.43 -13.68
C ASP A 288 34.14 -32.20 -13.94
N ALA A 289 33.65 -31.60 -12.86
CA ALA A 289 33.08 -30.29 -12.87
C ALA A 289 34.29 -29.42 -13.09
N ASP A 290 34.54 -29.12 -14.36
CA ASP A 290 35.30 -27.97 -14.79
C ASP A 290 34.87 -26.83 -13.86
N VAL A 291 35.68 -26.54 -12.83
CA VAL A 291 35.27 -25.70 -11.71
C VAL A 291 34.99 -24.35 -12.34
N PRO A 292 33.72 -23.94 -12.52
CA PRO A 292 33.46 -22.72 -13.26
C PRO A 292 34.19 -21.63 -12.50
N GLY A 293 35.14 -20.96 -13.16
CA GLY A 293 35.90 -19.88 -12.55
C GLY A 293 34.94 -18.94 -11.84
N ARG A 294 35.34 -18.44 -10.66
CA ARG A 294 34.48 -17.57 -9.83
C ARG A 294 33.79 -16.53 -10.73
N PRO A 295 32.45 -16.52 -10.82
CA PRO A 295 31.77 -15.61 -11.73
C PRO A 295 32.17 -14.17 -11.40
N SER A 296 32.42 -13.37 -12.43
CA SER A 296 32.82 -11.97 -12.24
C SER A 296 31.76 -11.21 -11.43
N THR A 297 32.19 -10.21 -10.66
CA THR A 297 31.28 -9.35 -9.89
C THR A 297 30.20 -8.73 -10.78
N ALA A 298 30.55 -8.35 -12.02
CA ALA A 298 29.60 -7.86 -13.01
C ALA A 298 28.52 -8.90 -13.35
N ARG A 299 28.91 -10.16 -13.62
CA ARG A 299 27.95 -11.24 -13.91
C ARG A 299 27.04 -11.52 -12.72
N LEU A 300 27.56 -11.44 -11.48
CA LEU A 300 26.77 -11.61 -10.27
C LEU A 300 25.76 -10.48 -10.06
N VAL A 301 26.16 -9.23 -10.28
CA VAL A 301 25.27 -8.06 -10.18
C VAL A 301 24.21 -8.10 -11.29
N LEU A 302 24.58 -8.40 -12.54
CA LEU A 302 23.63 -8.57 -13.64
C LEU A 302 22.63 -9.70 -13.37
N GLY A 303 23.11 -10.83 -12.86
CA GLY A 303 22.25 -11.93 -12.42
C GLY A 303 21.29 -11.51 -11.30
N ARG A 304 21.75 -10.65 -10.37
CA ARG A 304 20.91 -10.09 -9.32
C ARG A 304 19.84 -9.15 -9.88
N ILE A 305 20.21 -8.25 -10.78
CA ILE A 305 19.29 -7.32 -11.45
C ILE A 305 18.22 -8.10 -12.22
N ALA A 306 18.63 -9.08 -13.03
CA ALA A 306 17.71 -9.91 -13.78
C ALA A 306 16.74 -10.66 -12.85
N TRP A 307 17.25 -11.20 -11.74
CA TRP A 307 16.40 -11.87 -10.75
C TRP A 307 15.43 -10.91 -10.06
N THR A 308 15.88 -9.74 -9.60
CA THR A 308 15.01 -8.76 -8.91
C THR A 308 13.94 -8.23 -9.85
N THR A 309 14.29 -7.88 -11.09
CA THR A 309 13.33 -7.41 -12.09
C THR A 309 12.32 -8.50 -12.44
N ARG A 310 12.76 -9.75 -12.63
CA ARG A 310 11.86 -10.88 -12.91
C ARG A 310 10.97 -11.25 -11.72
N ALA A 311 11.48 -11.10 -10.50
CA ALA A 311 10.69 -11.31 -9.29
C ALA A 311 9.61 -10.22 -9.14
N ALA A 312 9.98 -8.96 -9.37
CA ALA A 312 9.07 -7.82 -9.36
C ALA A 312 7.97 -7.96 -10.43
N ALA A 313 8.33 -8.30 -11.68
CA ALA A 313 7.37 -8.52 -12.76
C ALA A 313 6.42 -9.71 -12.53
N ARG A 314 6.73 -10.61 -11.60
CA ARG A 314 5.89 -11.76 -11.23
C ARG A 314 5.08 -11.52 -9.97
N ASP A 315 5.25 -10.38 -9.31
CA ASP A 315 4.47 -9.97 -8.15
C ASP A 315 3.35 -9.03 -8.63
N PRO A 316 2.08 -9.51 -8.70
CA PRO A 316 0.99 -8.73 -9.26
C PRO A 316 0.75 -7.41 -8.53
N GLY A 317 0.94 -7.41 -7.21
CA GLY A 317 0.76 -6.20 -6.42
C GLY A 317 1.81 -5.17 -6.72
N TRP A 318 3.07 -5.61 -6.80
CA TRP A 318 4.14 -4.74 -7.18
C TRP A 318 3.92 -4.16 -8.59
N VAL A 319 3.56 -4.99 -9.59
CA VAL A 319 3.33 -4.52 -10.97
C VAL A 319 2.20 -3.50 -11.02
N PHE A 320 1.12 -3.74 -10.28
CA PHE A 320 0.01 -2.81 -10.20
C PHE A 320 0.47 -1.45 -9.67
N PHE A 321 1.07 -1.37 -8.47
CA PHE A 321 1.41 -0.08 -7.87
C PHE A 321 2.58 0.64 -8.55
N ALA A 322 3.56 -0.11 -9.04
CA ALA A 322 4.77 0.45 -9.64
C ALA A 322 4.58 0.93 -11.09
N VAL A 323 3.69 0.28 -11.84
CA VAL A 323 3.58 0.46 -13.28
C VAL A 323 2.14 0.73 -13.69
N ALA A 324 1.21 -0.19 -13.41
CA ALA A 324 -0.15 -0.09 -13.94
C ALA A 324 -0.92 1.10 -13.37
N LEU A 325 -0.74 1.40 -12.08
CA LEU A 325 -1.44 2.49 -11.41
C LEU A 325 -1.00 3.86 -11.94
N PRO A 326 0.29 4.23 -11.99
CA PRO A 326 0.68 5.52 -12.57
C PRO A 326 0.24 5.69 -14.03
N VAL A 327 0.39 4.65 -14.85
CA VAL A 327 0.03 4.68 -16.28
C VAL A 327 -1.49 4.79 -16.45
N GLY A 328 -2.25 3.93 -15.76
CA GLY A 328 -3.71 3.91 -15.82
C GLY A 328 -4.34 5.14 -15.19
N LEU A 329 -3.75 5.65 -14.10
CA LEU A 329 -4.23 6.86 -13.44
C LEU A 329 -3.96 8.10 -14.30
N TYR A 330 -2.80 8.20 -14.93
CA TYR A 330 -2.55 9.24 -15.93
C TYR A 330 -3.60 9.20 -17.04
N ALA A 331 -3.79 8.03 -17.67
CA ALA A 331 -4.78 7.86 -18.74
C ALA A 331 -6.20 8.24 -18.29
N PHE A 332 -6.59 7.81 -17.08
CA PHE A 332 -7.90 8.09 -16.53
C PHE A 332 -8.12 9.58 -16.25
N ILE A 333 -7.18 10.23 -15.56
CA ILE A 333 -7.29 11.66 -15.23
C ILE A 333 -7.37 12.48 -16.51
N MET A 334 -6.54 12.20 -17.51
CA MET A 334 -6.56 12.91 -18.79
C MET A 334 -7.82 12.65 -19.60
N ALA A 335 -8.41 11.45 -19.52
CA ALA A 335 -9.67 11.13 -20.20
C ALA A 335 -10.91 11.77 -19.55
N VAL A 336 -10.82 12.12 -18.27
CA VAL A 336 -11.92 12.73 -17.51
C VAL A 336 -11.81 14.25 -17.45
N LEU A 337 -10.61 14.80 -17.65
CA LEU A 337 -10.39 16.24 -17.66
C LEU A 337 -11.16 16.91 -18.81
N PRO A 338 -11.85 18.03 -18.56
CA PRO A 338 -12.50 18.81 -19.62
C PRO A 338 -11.49 19.35 -20.64
N ASP A 339 -11.90 19.44 -21.91
CA ASP A 339 -11.11 20.10 -22.95
C ASP A 339 -10.84 21.57 -22.56
N GLY A 340 -9.57 21.96 -22.51
CA GLY A 340 -9.16 23.31 -22.08
C GLY A 340 -9.04 23.50 -20.56
N ALA A 341 -8.92 22.41 -19.79
CA ALA A 341 -8.64 22.47 -18.36
C ALA A 341 -7.44 23.36 -18.02
N VAL A 342 -7.52 24.01 -16.85
CA VAL A 342 -6.57 25.02 -16.36
C VAL A 342 -5.13 24.50 -16.44
N THR A 343 -4.25 25.30 -17.04
CA THR A 343 -2.81 25.04 -17.09
C THR A 343 -2.17 25.46 -15.77
N VAL A 344 -1.25 24.64 -15.25
CA VAL A 344 -0.41 25.04 -14.12
C VAL A 344 0.81 25.75 -14.68
N ALA A 345 0.96 27.05 -14.39
CA ALA A 345 2.10 27.85 -14.84
C ALA A 345 2.38 27.72 -16.37
N ASP A 346 1.33 27.81 -17.18
CA ASP A 346 1.36 27.69 -18.65
C ASP A 346 1.83 26.33 -19.20
N VAL A 347 1.89 25.29 -18.35
CA VAL A 347 2.24 23.92 -18.77
C VAL A 347 0.96 23.14 -19.10
N PRO A 348 0.89 22.45 -20.26
CA PRO A 348 -0.25 21.61 -20.61
C PRO A 348 -0.55 20.53 -19.55
N PRO A 349 -1.83 20.27 -19.21
CA PRO A 349 -2.23 19.24 -18.24
C PRO A 349 -1.69 17.84 -18.56
N GLU A 350 -1.58 17.53 -19.85
CA GLU A 350 -1.09 16.24 -20.36
C GLU A 350 0.38 16.03 -20.03
N LEU A 351 1.17 17.11 -20.09
CA LEU A 351 2.59 17.09 -19.81
C LEU A 351 2.85 17.07 -18.31
N SER A 352 2.20 17.96 -17.54
CA SER A 352 2.34 18.00 -16.08
C SER A 352 1.84 16.71 -15.43
N GLY A 353 0.72 16.16 -15.90
CA GLY A 353 0.21 14.86 -15.49
C GLY A 353 1.17 13.71 -15.81
N ALA A 354 1.79 13.70 -17.00
CA ALA A 354 2.74 12.66 -17.38
C ALA A 354 4.00 12.71 -16.51
N ALA A 355 4.53 13.91 -16.26
CA ALA A 355 5.67 14.11 -15.39
C ALA A 355 5.37 13.72 -13.93
N GLY A 356 4.22 14.15 -13.41
CA GLY A 356 3.75 13.83 -12.06
C GLY A 356 3.58 12.32 -11.84
N MET A 357 2.92 11.63 -12.78
CA MET A 357 2.68 10.18 -12.65
C MET A 357 3.95 9.35 -12.86
N ALA A 358 4.83 9.75 -13.77
CA ALA A 358 6.15 9.13 -13.90
C ALA A 358 6.98 9.31 -12.61
N ALA A 359 6.99 10.51 -12.03
CA ALA A 359 7.66 10.79 -10.76
C ALA A 359 7.04 10.00 -9.60
N TRP A 360 5.71 9.87 -9.54
CA TRP A 360 5.00 9.07 -8.55
C TRP A 360 5.36 7.58 -8.63
N GLY A 361 5.32 6.99 -9.83
CA GLY A 361 5.71 5.59 -10.04
C GLY A 361 7.15 5.30 -9.62
N ALA A 362 8.07 6.19 -9.98
CA ALA A 362 9.46 6.16 -9.53
C ALA A 362 9.59 6.32 -8.01
N ALA A 363 8.79 7.20 -7.38
CA ALA A 363 8.82 7.41 -5.94
C ALA A 363 8.30 6.20 -5.16
N VAL A 364 7.18 5.61 -5.56
CA VAL A 364 6.63 4.40 -4.92
C VAL A 364 7.64 3.24 -5.04
N THR A 365 8.27 3.07 -6.20
CA THR A 365 9.25 2.00 -6.40
C THR A 365 10.54 2.21 -5.61
N ALA A 366 11.09 3.43 -5.62
CA ALA A 366 12.39 3.73 -5.01
C ALA A 366 12.33 4.02 -3.50
N PHE A 367 11.31 4.74 -3.04
CA PHE A 367 11.20 5.19 -1.66
C PHE A 367 10.43 4.20 -0.75
N VAL A 368 9.50 3.41 -1.32
CA VAL A 368 8.67 2.48 -0.54
C VAL A 368 9.05 1.02 -0.82
N ASN A 369 8.91 0.57 -2.06
CA ASN A 369 8.99 -0.87 -2.38
C ASN A 369 10.42 -1.43 -2.30
N MET A 370 11.40 -0.70 -2.84
CA MET A 370 12.81 -1.10 -2.79
C MET A 370 13.33 -1.28 -1.35
N PRO A 371 13.24 -0.28 -0.45
CA PRO A 371 13.73 -0.43 0.91
C PRO A 371 12.94 -1.49 1.70
N GLU A 372 11.64 -1.63 1.45
CA GLU A 372 10.88 -2.73 2.04
C GLU A 372 11.46 -4.08 1.62
N ALA A 373 11.72 -4.30 0.32
CA ALA A 373 12.28 -5.56 -0.18
C ALA A 373 13.63 -5.89 0.47
N VAL A 374 14.48 -4.89 0.69
CA VAL A 374 15.76 -5.04 1.37
C VAL A 374 15.58 -5.38 2.85
N VAL A 375 14.69 -4.69 3.56
CA VAL A 375 14.41 -5.00 4.97
C VAL A 375 13.71 -6.35 5.12
N ARG A 376 12.82 -6.72 4.21
CA ARG A 376 12.18 -8.04 4.18
C ARG A 376 13.22 -9.15 4.00
N ALA A 377 14.24 -8.91 3.18
CA ALA A 377 15.38 -9.81 3.03
C ALA A 377 16.24 -9.89 4.31
N ARG A 378 16.43 -8.77 5.02
CA ARG A 378 17.08 -8.73 6.35
C ARG A 378 16.30 -9.56 7.37
N ASP A 379 14.99 -9.32 7.49
CA ASP A 379 14.10 -9.93 8.48
C ASP A 379 14.01 -11.46 8.28
N ARG A 380 14.11 -11.95 7.04
CA ARG A 380 14.15 -13.39 6.69
C ARG A 380 15.54 -14.02 6.77
N GLY A 381 16.54 -13.27 7.25
CA GLY A 381 17.94 -13.73 7.32
C GLY A 381 18.57 -14.04 5.96
N VAL A 382 17.98 -13.58 4.84
CA VAL A 382 18.53 -13.77 3.49
C VAL A 382 19.91 -13.11 3.39
N LEU A 383 20.05 -11.90 3.97
CA LEU A 383 21.33 -11.18 3.98
C LEU A 383 22.42 -11.94 4.76
N LYS A 384 22.07 -12.68 5.83
CA LYS A 384 22.99 -13.51 6.60
C LYS A 384 23.50 -14.69 5.76
N ARG A 385 22.63 -15.30 4.94
CA ARG A 385 22.99 -16.38 4.01
C ARG A 385 23.83 -15.88 2.82
N LEU A 386 23.54 -14.69 2.31
CA LEU A 386 24.29 -14.08 1.20
C LEU A 386 25.77 -13.81 1.53
N ARG A 387 26.13 -13.64 2.81
CA ARG A 387 27.54 -13.51 3.23
C ARG A 387 28.39 -14.74 2.92
N GLY A 388 27.79 -15.92 2.79
CA GLY A 388 28.48 -17.14 2.38
C GLY A 388 28.63 -17.28 0.87
N THR A 389 28.10 -16.33 0.08
CA THR A 389 28.12 -16.36 -1.39
C THR A 389 29.10 -15.32 -1.95
N PRO A 390 29.54 -15.45 -3.22
CA PRO A 390 30.39 -14.44 -3.84
C PRO A 390 29.69 -13.09 -4.09
N LEU A 391 28.35 -13.02 -3.98
CA LEU A 391 27.60 -11.77 -4.11
C LEU A 391 27.71 -10.97 -2.81
N GLY A 392 28.60 -9.98 -2.80
CA GLY A 392 28.78 -9.10 -1.66
C GLY A 392 27.57 -8.18 -1.38
N PRO A 393 27.47 -7.65 -0.15
CA PRO A 393 26.61 -6.53 0.26
C PRO A 393 26.33 -5.44 -0.78
N VAL A 394 27.40 -4.87 -1.34
CA VAL A 394 27.34 -3.75 -2.29
C VAL A 394 26.68 -4.20 -3.59
N GLY A 395 27.02 -5.40 -4.08
CA GLY A 395 26.41 -5.95 -5.30
C GLY A 395 24.93 -6.28 -5.12
N PHE A 396 24.51 -6.69 -3.92
CA PHE A 396 23.10 -6.88 -3.61
C PHE A 396 22.32 -5.56 -3.63
N MET A 397 22.86 -4.50 -3.00
CA MET A 397 22.21 -3.19 -2.95
C MET A 397 22.17 -2.55 -4.34
N ALA A 398 23.29 -2.54 -5.05
CA ALA A 398 23.39 -2.07 -6.43
C ALA A 398 22.39 -2.80 -7.34
N GLY A 399 22.22 -4.12 -7.16
CA GLY A 399 21.24 -4.89 -7.92
C GLY A 399 19.79 -4.41 -7.73
N HIS A 400 19.39 -4.06 -6.50
CA HIS A 400 18.05 -3.49 -6.28
C HIS A 400 17.94 -2.08 -6.83
N THR A 401 18.94 -1.23 -6.59
CA THR A 401 18.92 0.15 -7.08
C THR A 401 18.84 0.22 -8.60
N VAL A 402 19.63 -0.58 -9.32
CA VAL A 402 19.59 -0.63 -10.79
C VAL A 402 18.28 -1.24 -11.29
N SER A 403 17.75 -2.26 -10.62
CA SER A 403 16.43 -2.82 -10.95
C SER A 403 15.32 -1.78 -10.76
N THR A 404 15.35 -1.00 -9.67
CA THR A 404 14.41 0.10 -9.43
C THR A 404 14.56 1.21 -10.46
N LEU A 405 15.78 1.61 -10.83
CA LEU A 405 16.03 2.59 -11.89
C LEU A 405 15.46 2.15 -13.23
N TRP A 406 15.70 0.89 -13.60
CA TRP A 406 15.15 0.30 -14.81
C TRP A 406 13.62 0.33 -14.81
N ILE A 407 13.01 -0.04 -13.69
CA ILE A 407 11.55 -0.03 -13.55
C ILE A 407 10.99 1.38 -13.65
N ALA A 408 11.59 2.34 -12.95
CA ALA A 408 11.15 3.74 -13.00
C ALA A 408 11.22 4.28 -14.42
N LEU A 409 12.27 3.94 -15.17
CA LEU A 409 12.40 4.29 -16.59
C LEU A 409 11.30 3.65 -17.44
N VAL A 410 11.03 2.35 -17.25
CA VAL A 410 9.94 1.66 -17.96
C VAL A 410 8.59 2.31 -17.65
N THR A 411 8.30 2.62 -16.38
CA THR A 411 7.06 3.31 -15.99
C THR A 411 6.97 4.69 -16.64
N ALA A 412 8.05 5.48 -16.61
CA ALA A 412 8.08 6.80 -17.25
C ALA A 412 7.85 6.72 -18.77
N VAL A 413 8.49 5.76 -19.45
CA VAL A 413 8.27 5.51 -20.88
C VAL A 413 6.81 5.14 -21.16
N LEU A 414 6.20 4.28 -20.34
CA LEU A 414 4.80 3.88 -20.52
C LEU A 414 3.83 5.05 -20.31
N VAL A 415 4.05 5.87 -19.28
CA VAL A 415 3.24 7.06 -19.01
C VAL A 415 3.35 8.05 -20.19
N VAL A 416 4.58 8.37 -20.60
CA VAL A 416 4.82 9.30 -21.73
C VAL A 416 4.27 8.73 -23.05
N ALA A 417 4.40 7.42 -23.29
CA ALA A 417 3.85 6.78 -24.49
C ALA A 417 2.33 6.90 -24.55
N VAL A 418 1.63 6.74 -23.42
CA VAL A 418 0.18 7.00 -23.34
C VAL A 418 -0.12 8.46 -23.68
N GLY A 419 0.66 9.41 -23.17
CA GLY A 419 0.50 10.84 -23.45
C GLY A 419 0.64 11.16 -24.93
N VAL A 420 1.66 10.59 -25.58
CA VAL A 420 1.92 10.78 -27.01
C VAL A 420 0.81 10.16 -27.87
N VAL A 421 0.38 8.93 -27.55
CA VAL A 421 -0.55 8.16 -28.39
C VAL A 421 -1.99 8.63 -28.25
N PHE A 422 -2.44 8.97 -27.04
CA PHE A 422 -3.85 9.24 -26.75
C PHE A 422 -4.15 10.72 -26.49
N PHE A 423 -3.17 11.50 -26.04
CA PHE A 423 -3.40 12.86 -25.54
C PHE A 423 -2.56 13.93 -26.26
N GLY A 424 -1.96 13.60 -27.41
CA GLY A 424 -1.29 14.57 -28.28
C GLY A 424 -0.01 15.17 -27.70
N LEU A 425 0.65 14.52 -26.74
CA LEU A 425 1.88 15.01 -26.13
C LEU A 425 3.01 15.06 -27.18
N VAL A 426 3.49 16.27 -27.46
CA VAL A 426 4.58 16.50 -28.42
C VAL A 426 5.92 16.43 -27.70
N LEU A 427 6.84 15.63 -28.24
CA LEU A 427 8.18 15.42 -27.67
C LEU A 427 9.27 15.94 -28.59
N THR A 428 10.34 16.42 -27.97
CA THR A 428 11.62 16.70 -28.65
C THR A 428 12.64 15.63 -28.25
N TRP A 429 13.49 15.19 -29.20
CA TRP A 429 14.55 14.22 -28.89
C TRP A 429 15.50 14.68 -27.76
N PRO A 430 15.96 15.96 -27.72
CA PRO A 430 16.75 16.44 -26.60
C PRO A 430 15.98 16.38 -25.27
N GLY A 431 14.66 16.64 -25.30
CA GLY A 431 13.80 16.52 -24.13
C GLY A 431 13.68 15.09 -23.61
N VAL A 432 13.57 14.10 -24.50
CA VAL A 432 13.54 12.68 -24.11
C VAL A 432 14.83 12.26 -23.40
N PHE A 433 16.00 12.65 -23.91
CA PHE A 433 17.28 12.35 -23.27
C PHE A 433 17.43 13.06 -21.91
N LEU A 434 17.01 14.31 -21.82
CA LEU A 434 17.01 15.05 -20.56
C LEU A 434 16.05 14.43 -19.55
N ALA A 435 14.83 14.06 -19.97
CA ALA A 435 13.84 13.39 -19.14
C ALA A 435 14.38 12.06 -18.59
N ALA A 436 15.06 11.25 -19.43
CA ALA A 436 15.71 10.02 -18.98
C ALA A 436 16.79 10.29 -17.92
N ALA A 437 17.62 11.32 -18.10
CA ALA A 437 18.62 11.72 -17.11
C ALA A 437 17.99 12.19 -15.78
N VAL A 438 16.91 12.97 -15.86
CA VAL A 438 16.13 13.43 -14.70
C VAL A 438 15.48 12.25 -13.97
N VAL A 439 14.90 11.28 -14.68
CA VAL A 439 14.34 10.06 -14.10
C VAL A 439 15.41 9.26 -13.35
N VAL A 440 16.60 9.13 -13.93
CA VAL A 440 17.73 8.44 -13.26
C VAL A 440 18.13 9.18 -11.98
N LEU A 441 18.32 10.50 -12.03
CA LEU A 441 18.72 11.30 -10.86
C LEU A 441 17.64 11.31 -9.77
N GLY A 442 16.39 11.57 -10.13
CA GLY A 442 15.25 11.60 -9.21
C GLY A 442 15.03 10.26 -8.53
N THR A 443 15.04 9.17 -9.31
CA THR A 443 14.90 7.81 -8.76
C THR A 443 16.08 7.43 -7.86
N ALA A 444 17.32 7.78 -8.24
CA ALA A 444 18.49 7.53 -7.40
C ALA A 444 18.41 8.30 -6.07
N THR A 445 17.96 9.55 -6.11
CA THR A 445 17.74 10.39 -4.93
C THR A 445 16.71 9.75 -3.99
N LEU A 446 15.55 9.35 -4.53
CA LEU A 446 14.49 8.71 -3.74
C LEU A 446 14.90 7.32 -3.22
N ALA A 447 15.71 6.58 -3.98
CA ALA A 447 16.27 5.30 -3.53
C ALA A 447 17.22 5.50 -2.34
N ALA A 448 18.07 6.53 -2.37
CA ALA A 448 18.94 6.86 -1.25
C ALA A 448 18.13 7.26 0.00
N CYS A 449 17.08 8.07 -0.16
CA CYS A 449 16.15 8.39 0.91
C CYS A 449 15.46 7.13 1.47
N GLY A 450 15.04 6.21 0.59
CA GLY A 450 14.47 4.92 0.97
C GLY A 450 15.44 4.06 1.78
N PHE A 451 16.72 4.02 1.40
CA PHE A 451 17.74 3.30 2.19
C PHE A 451 18.01 3.94 3.55
N ALA A 452 18.02 5.27 3.64
CA ALA A 452 18.11 5.97 4.92
C ALA A 452 16.93 5.58 5.83
N LEU A 453 15.72 5.51 5.27
CA LEU A 453 14.52 5.06 5.98
C LEU A 453 14.64 3.58 6.44
N ALA A 454 15.10 2.68 5.56
CA ALA A 454 15.33 1.27 5.87
C ALA A 454 16.36 1.03 6.98
N ALA A 455 17.37 1.91 7.07
CA ALA A 455 18.42 1.82 8.08
C ALA A 455 17.90 2.16 9.48
N VAL A 456 16.94 3.10 9.58
CA VAL A 456 16.34 3.52 10.85
C VAL A 456 15.23 2.55 11.29
N LEU A 457 14.41 2.05 10.36
CA LEU A 457 13.21 1.31 10.71
C LEU A 457 13.44 -0.19 11.04
N PRO A 458 12.69 -0.72 12.04
CA PRO A 458 12.96 -2.04 12.61
C PRO A 458 12.44 -3.21 11.78
N SER A 459 11.45 -3.01 10.91
CA SER A 459 10.79 -4.10 10.17
C SER A 459 10.34 -3.66 8.79
N SER A 460 10.14 -4.61 7.88
CA SER A 460 9.68 -4.30 6.51
C SER A 460 8.30 -3.63 6.54
N LYS A 461 7.39 -4.12 7.38
CA LYS A 461 6.06 -3.51 7.59
C LYS A 461 6.13 -2.06 8.07
N ALA A 462 7.12 -1.72 8.92
CA ALA A 462 7.32 -0.36 9.35
C ALA A 462 7.82 0.53 8.21
N VAL A 463 8.72 0.01 7.36
CA VAL A 463 9.19 0.72 6.15
C VAL A 463 8.04 1.07 5.23
N SER A 464 7.17 0.12 4.91
CA SER A 464 6.03 0.39 4.03
C SER A 464 5.05 1.40 4.67
N ALA A 465 4.70 1.22 5.95
CA ALA A 465 3.81 2.15 6.67
C ALA A 465 4.35 3.59 6.67
N VAL A 466 5.58 3.76 7.15
CA VAL A 466 6.18 5.09 7.32
C VAL A 466 6.51 5.70 5.97
N GLY A 467 6.99 4.89 5.01
CA GLY A 467 7.26 5.34 3.65
C GLY A 467 6.02 5.91 2.99
N LEU A 468 4.88 5.21 3.06
CA LEU A 468 3.61 5.70 2.52
C LEU A 468 3.05 6.89 3.31
N ALA A 469 3.17 6.89 4.64
CA ALA A 469 2.76 8.01 5.48
C ALA A 469 3.52 9.31 5.18
N ILE A 470 4.76 9.21 4.72
CA ILE A 470 5.57 10.35 4.26
C ILE A 470 5.21 10.69 2.82
N LEU A 471 5.20 9.69 1.94
CA LEU A 471 5.14 9.90 0.50
C LEU A 471 3.78 10.45 0.06
N LEU A 472 2.69 10.05 0.71
CA LEU A 472 1.34 10.41 0.32
C LEU A 472 1.01 11.89 0.58
N PRO A 473 1.21 12.47 1.78
CA PRO A 473 1.14 13.92 1.95
C PRO A 473 2.13 14.65 1.04
N LEU A 474 3.36 14.12 0.89
CA LEU A 474 4.37 14.75 0.08
C LEU A 474 3.96 14.86 -1.40
N ALA A 475 3.22 13.89 -1.94
CA ALA A 475 2.74 13.94 -3.31
C ALA A 475 1.73 15.07 -3.55
N PHE A 476 0.89 15.39 -2.56
CA PHE A 476 0.06 16.58 -2.61
C PHE A 476 0.96 17.83 -2.68
N PHE A 477 1.94 17.96 -1.77
CA PHE A 477 2.87 19.12 -1.75
C PHE A 477 3.83 19.21 -2.95
N SER A 478 3.90 18.18 -3.80
CA SER A 478 4.88 18.05 -4.89
C SER A 478 4.28 18.16 -6.29
N ASP A 479 3.10 18.78 -6.40
CA ASP A 479 2.43 19.05 -7.69
C ASP A 479 2.12 17.76 -8.51
N ILE A 480 2.03 16.58 -7.86
CA ILE A 480 1.80 15.29 -8.54
C ILE A 480 0.33 15.09 -8.91
N PHE A 481 -0.57 15.46 -7.99
CA PHE A 481 -2.02 15.24 -8.12
C PHE A 481 -2.80 16.53 -8.36
N PHE A 482 -2.14 17.69 -8.43
CA PHE A 482 -2.78 18.98 -8.65
C PHE A 482 -2.58 19.45 -10.09
N LEU A 483 -3.69 19.85 -10.70
CA LEU A 483 -3.76 20.43 -12.05
C LEU A 483 -4.12 21.92 -11.98
N GLY A 484 -3.95 22.57 -10.82
CA GLY A 484 -4.25 23.98 -10.60
C GLY A 484 -3.26 24.67 -9.66
N ASP A 485 -3.46 25.97 -9.45
CA ASP A 485 -2.56 26.81 -8.66
C ASP A 485 -2.51 26.35 -7.20
N THR A 486 -1.31 25.99 -6.76
CA THR A 486 -1.08 25.50 -5.41
C THR A 486 -0.70 26.66 -4.47
N PRO A 487 -1.24 26.77 -3.24
CA PRO A 487 -0.96 27.88 -2.34
C PRO A 487 0.54 28.07 -2.04
N GLY A 488 0.99 29.31 -1.88
CA GLY A 488 2.42 29.63 -1.73
C GLY A 488 3.12 28.94 -0.55
N TRP A 489 2.43 28.75 0.59
CA TRP A 489 2.99 28.01 1.74
C TRP A 489 3.24 26.53 1.40
N MET A 490 2.36 25.94 0.60
CA MET A 490 2.45 24.55 0.18
C MET A 490 3.55 24.36 -0.87
N GLN A 491 3.72 25.34 -1.77
CA GLN A 491 4.89 25.40 -2.64
C GLN A 491 6.19 25.53 -1.83
N THR A 492 6.18 26.30 -0.74
CA THR A 492 7.34 26.50 0.15
C THR A 492 7.70 25.21 0.89
N VAL A 493 6.72 24.50 1.43
CA VAL A 493 6.96 23.20 2.08
C VAL A 493 7.43 22.17 1.05
N GLY A 494 6.76 22.08 -0.10
CA GLY A 494 7.10 21.16 -1.17
C GLY A 494 8.50 21.38 -1.74
N SER A 495 8.98 22.63 -1.83
CA SER A 495 10.30 22.97 -2.37
C SER A 495 11.45 22.51 -1.49
N ALA A 496 11.21 22.12 -0.24
CA ALA A 496 12.22 21.50 0.62
C ALA A 496 12.54 20.05 0.22
N PHE A 497 11.64 19.38 -0.50
CA PHE A 497 11.72 17.94 -0.76
C PHE A 497 12.04 17.60 -2.22
N PRO A 498 12.75 16.49 -2.48
CA PRO A 498 13.24 16.16 -3.82
C PRO A 498 12.11 15.75 -4.79
N LEU A 499 10.94 15.34 -4.28
CA LEU A 499 9.85 14.85 -5.12
C LEU A 499 9.24 15.94 -6.01
N LYS A 500 9.04 17.16 -5.47
CA LYS A 500 8.57 18.33 -6.25
C LYS A 500 9.58 18.69 -7.35
N HIS A 501 10.86 18.77 -6.99
CA HIS A 501 11.95 19.08 -7.92
C HIS A 501 12.08 18.04 -9.02
N PHE A 502 11.85 16.76 -8.70
CA PHE A 502 11.84 15.69 -9.68
C PHE A 502 10.68 15.84 -10.68
N SER A 503 9.45 16.00 -10.19
CA SER A 503 8.27 16.22 -11.04
C SER A 503 8.44 17.43 -11.96
N ASN A 504 8.85 18.58 -11.40
CA ASN A 504 8.96 19.83 -12.15
C ASN A 504 10.13 19.81 -13.15
N SER A 505 11.24 19.14 -12.81
CA SER A 505 12.35 18.94 -13.76
C SER A 505 11.96 18.01 -14.90
N LEU A 506 11.13 17.00 -14.62
CA LEU A 506 10.64 16.09 -15.65
C LEU A 506 9.66 16.80 -16.59
N ALA A 507 8.77 17.65 -16.05
CA ALA A 507 7.91 18.50 -16.85
C ALA A 507 8.73 19.47 -17.73
N ALA A 508 9.70 20.18 -17.15
CA ALA A 508 10.57 21.10 -17.90
C ALA A 508 11.42 20.39 -18.98
N ALA A 509 11.77 19.12 -18.77
CA ALA A 509 12.48 18.32 -19.76
C ALA A 509 11.58 17.88 -20.93
N LEU A 510 10.29 17.67 -20.69
CA LEU A 510 9.31 17.24 -21.71
C LEU A 510 8.67 18.43 -22.45
N ASP A 511 9.01 19.66 -22.10
CA ASP A 511 8.46 20.89 -22.68
C ASP A 511 8.72 20.97 -24.20
N PRO A 512 7.66 21.01 -25.04
CA PRO A 512 7.80 21.08 -26.49
C PRO A 512 8.35 22.42 -26.99
N SER A 513 8.21 23.50 -26.22
CA SER A 513 8.79 24.82 -26.56
C SER A 513 10.31 24.85 -26.47
N GLY A 514 10.88 23.89 -25.74
CA GLY A 514 12.31 23.71 -25.58
C GLY A 514 12.63 23.07 -24.23
N PRO A 515 13.38 21.96 -24.18
CA PRO A 515 13.70 21.31 -22.92
C PRO A 515 14.61 22.19 -22.06
N ARG A 516 14.20 22.42 -20.81
CA ARG A 516 14.90 23.31 -19.88
C ARG A 516 15.53 22.52 -18.73
N ILE A 517 16.78 22.85 -18.41
CA ILE A 517 17.48 22.30 -17.24
C ILE A 517 17.20 23.20 -16.03
N LEU A 518 16.44 22.70 -15.07
CA LEU A 518 16.19 23.38 -13.80
C LEU A 518 17.36 23.15 -12.82
N TRP A 519 18.44 23.91 -12.96
CA TRP A 519 19.66 23.73 -12.15
C TRP A 519 19.41 23.78 -10.64
N GLY A 520 18.50 24.65 -10.17
CA GLY A 520 18.11 24.71 -8.76
C GLY A 520 17.46 23.41 -8.28
N ALA A 521 16.56 22.84 -9.08
CA ALA A 521 15.90 21.58 -8.77
C ALA A 521 16.88 20.39 -8.78
N ILE A 522 17.81 20.38 -9.74
CA ILE A 522 18.91 19.39 -9.81
C ILE A 522 19.82 19.49 -8.58
N ALA A 523 20.17 20.71 -8.16
CA ALA A 523 20.99 20.92 -6.98
C ALA A 523 20.31 20.41 -5.70
N VAL A 524 19.00 20.63 -5.55
CA VAL A 524 18.24 20.11 -4.39
C VAL A 524 18.18 18.57 -4.41
N MET A 525 17.91 17.95 -5.56
CA MET A 525 17.95 16.49 -5.68
C MET A 525 19.34 15.92 -5.36
N ALA A 526 20.40 16.54 -5.89
CA ALA A 526 21.78 16.13 -5.61
C ALA A 526 22.15 16.29 -4.12
N ALA A 527 21.73 17.38 -3.47
CA ALA A 527 21.93 17.60 -2.04
C ALA A 527 21.23 16.51 -1.21
N TRP A 528 19.97 16.18 -1.53
CA TRP A 528 19.23 15.10 -0.88
C TRP A 528 19.87 13.73 -1.12
N LEU A 529 20.34 13.46 -2.34
CA LEU A 529 21.03 12.21 -2.68
C LEU A 529 22.27 12.03 -1.81
N VAL A 530 23.11 13.07 -1.69
CA VAL A 530 24.33 13.03 -0.87
C VAL A 530 23.97 12.90 0.61
N ALA A 531 23.04 13.71 1.12
CA ALA A 531 22.63 13.68 2.52
C ALA A 531 22.06 12.31 2.91
N ALA A 532 21.14 11.76 2.10
CA ALA A 532 20.53 10.47 2.36
C ALA A 532 21.54 9.31 2.23
N ALA A 533 22.45 9.36 1.27
CA ALA A 533 23.52 8.37 1.15
C ALA A 533 24.46 8.39 2.37
N LEU A 534 24.81 9.58 2.89
CA LEU A 534 25.60 9.73 4.11
C LEU A 534 24.86 9.17 5.34
N VAL A 535 23.56 9.45 5.48
CA VAL A 535 22.74 8.89 6.56
C VAL A 535 22.66 7.37 6.44
N ALA A 536 22.36 6.85 5.25
CA ALA A 536 22.27 5.41 5.00
C ALA A 536 23.58 4.70 5.34
N THR A 537 24.72 5.18 4.83
CA THR A 537 26.03 4.56 5.09
C THR A 537 26.43 4.58 6.57
N ARG A 538 26.08 5.63 7.33
CA ARG A 538 26.40 5.73 8.76
C ARG A 538 25.47 4.92 9.67
N THR A 539 24.21 4.73 9.26
CA THR A 539 23.18 4.09 10.12
C THR A 539 22.91 2.63 9.75
N PHE A 540 23.26 2.21 8.53
CA PHE A 540 22.93 0.88 8.03
C PHE A 540 23.63 -0.23 8.82
N ARG A 541 22.82 -1.15 9.36
CA ARG A 541 23.29 -2.33 10.09
C ARG A 541 22.79 -3.60 9.41
N TRP A 542 23.70 -4.56 9.23
CA TRP A 542 23.44 -5.84 8.54
C TRP A 542 22.75 -6.90 9.40
N GLY A 543 22.85 -6.82 10.72
CA GLY A 543 22.30 -7.82 11.66
C GLY A 543 20.89 -7.48 12.17
N PRO A 544 20.06 -8.48 12.52
CA PRO A 544 18.81 -8.26 13.26
C PRO A 544 19.09 -7.58 14.61
N ARG A 545 18.26 -6.60 15.02
CA ARG A 545 18.46 -5.87 16.29
C ARG A 545 18.27 -6.74 17.54
N ALA A 546 17.69 -7.92 17.43
CA ALA A 546 17.29 -8.77 18.57
C ALA A 546 18.41 -9.60 19.22
N GLU A 547 19.63 -9.65 18.67
CA GLU A 547 20.71 -10.49 19.25
C GLU A 547 21.41 -9.86 20.49
N HIS A 548 21.00 -8.68 20.96
CA HIS A 548 21.67 -7.96 22.08
C HIS A 548 21.09 -8.23 23.49
N GLY A 549 20.23 -9.25 23.65
CA GLY A 549 19.64 -9.60 24.95
C GLY A 549 19.90 -11.03 25.43
N ALA A 550 20.53 -11.89 24.63
CA ALA A 550 20.92 -13.21 25.10
C ALA A 550 22.28 -13.10 25.80
N PRO A 551 22.39 -13.36 27.12
CA PRO A 551 23.69 -13.50 27.73
C PRO A 551 24.45 -14.58 26.95
N SER A 552 25.68 -14.27 26.57
CA SER A 552 26.58 -15.16 25.87
C SER A 552 26.48 -16.56 26.48
N ALA A 553 25.88 -17.50 25.75
CA ALA A 553 25.89 -18.88 26.16
C ALA A 553 27.36 -19.29 26.27
N ALA A 554 27.83 -19.47 27.49
CA ALA A 554 29.15 -20.00 27.78
C ALA A 554 29.32 -21.29 26.97
N PRO A 555 30.51 -21.55 26.41
CA PRO A 555 30.73 -22.74 25.61
C PRO A 555 30.41 -23.96 26.47
N LEU A 556 29.35 -24.69 26.09
CA LEU A 556 28.98 -25.97 26.66
C LEU A 556 30.18 -26.91 26.49
N GLY A 557 30.94 -27.07 27.57
CA GLY A 557 32.02 -28.03 27.66
C GLY A 557 31.48 -29.42 27.38
N LEU A 558 31.79 -29.95 26.21
CA LEU A 558 31.60 -31.35 25.85
C LEU A 558 32.45 -32.21 26.79
N ARG A 559 31.89 -32.57 27.96
CA ARG A 559 32.38 -33.71 28.73
C ARG A 559 32.10 -34.98 27.93
N ARG A 560 33.14 -35.51 27.29
CA ARG A 560 33.19 -36.90 26.80
C ARG A 560 32.79 -37.84 27.94
N ARG A 561 31.57 -38.40 27.90
CA ARG A 561 31.25 -39.63 28.63
C ARG A 561 31.79 -40.80 27.80
N GLY A 562 32.83 -41.44 28.32
CA GLY A 562 33.39 -42.66 27.75
C GLY A 562 32.37 -43.80 27.75
N SER A 563 32.22 -44.45 26.61
CA SER A 563 31.46 -45.68 26.44
C SER A 563 32.25 -46.86 27.01
N GLY A 564 31.89 -47.33 28.20
CA GLY A 564 32.32 -48.62 28.72
C GLY A 564 31.37 -49.73 28.29
N TYR A 565 31.50 -50.21 27.04
CA TYR A 565 30.91 -51.49 26.64
C TYR A 565 31.87 -52.61 27.08
N ALA A 566 31.49 -53.29 28.16
CA ALA A 566 32.17 -54.47 28.65
C ALA A 566 32.07 -55.61 27.62
N ARG A 567 33.24 -56.03 27.12
CA ARG A 567 33.42 -57.29 26.40
C ARG A 567 33.45 -58.42 27.42
N ASN A 568 32.50 -59.35 27.32
CA ASN A 568 32.56 -60.63 27.99
C ASN A 568 32.44 -61.74 26.94
N SER A 569 33.57 -62.32 26.56
CA SER A 569 33.66 -63.59 25.84
C SER A 569 34.92 -64.31 26.29
N ALA A 570 34.71 -65.54 26.77
CA ALA A 570 35.61 -66.34 27.57
C ALA A 570 36.77 -67.01 26.80
N ARG A 571 37.84 -67.28 27.57
CA ARG A 571 38.75 -68.46 27.53
C ARG A 571 39.44 -68.80 26.19
N ARG A 572 40.76 -68.59 26.13
CA ARG A 572 41.81 -69.59 26.44
C ARG A 572 43.18 -68.94 26.39
#